data_AF-A0AAJ1SMI2-F1
#
_entry.id   AF-A0AAJ1SMI2-F1
#
_cell.length_a   1.000
_cell.length_b   1.000
_cell.length_c   1.000
_cell.angle_alpha   90.00
_cell.angle_beta   90.00
_cell.angle_gamma   90.00
#
_symmetry.space_group_name_H-M   'P 1'
#
loop_
_entity.id
_entity.type
_entity.pdbx_description
1 polymer ?
#
loop_
_entity_poly.entity_id
_entity_poly.type
_entity_poly.pdbx_seq_one_letter_code
_entity_poly.pdbx_strand_id
1 'polypeptide(L)'
;MLPNIGYYVQSIDQIVKETEAIGEGMHPKYEVIRNAIDEGKTSELDRSILEETVQLFEEGTKKYRAMLKKVSTLRPPAKAMGIHKNFEKAYLSYVAGCEEMIQSIDLESGVDKDLFNTSEAKQDQATDQLTAAIQKMTNLLLKK
;
A
#
# COMPACT_ATOMS: atom_id res chain seq x y z
N MET A 1 0.92 -3.30 -31.10
CA MET A 1 1.15 -4.63 -30.49
C MET A 1 -0.05 -4.98 -29.62
N LEU A 2 -0.64 -6.16 -29.81
CA LEU A 2 -1.75 -6.66 -29.00
C LEU A 2 -1.28 -6.93 -27.55
N PRO A 3 -2.12 -6.72 -26.53
CA PRO A 3 -1.80 -7.06 -25.15
C PRO A 3 -1.50 -8.55 -24.98
N ASN A 4 -0.35 -8.90 -24.40
CA ASN A 4 -0.07 -10.28 -23.99
C ASN A 4 -0.77 -10.53 -22.64
N ILE A 5 -1.88 -11.28 -22.69
CA ILE A 5 -2.71 -11.57 -21.52
C ILE A 5 -1.91 -12.31 -20.43
N GLY A 6 -1.08 -13.28 -20.82
CA GLY A 6 -0.24 -14.04 -19.87
C GLY A 6 0.75 -13.15 -19.13
N TYR A 7 1.45 -12.29 -19.87
CA TYR A 7 2.37 -11.31 -19.29
C TYR A 7 1.66 -10.33 -18.35
N TYR A 8 0.48 -9.83 -18.74
CA TYR A 8 -0.31 -8.92 -17.91
C TYR A 8 -0.72 -9.58 -16.59
N VAL A 9 -1.27 -10.80 -16.64
CA VAL A 9 -1.70 -11.53 -15.43
C VAL A 9 -0.51 -11.82 -14.52
N GLN A 10 0.61 -12.30 -15.06
CA GLN A 10 1.82 -12.55 -14.28
C GLN A 10 2.37 -11.28 -13.63
N SER A 11 2.32 -10.15 -14.33
CA SER A 11 2.78 -8.87 -13.80
C SER A 11 1.91 -8.40 -12.63
N ILE A 12 0.58 -8.52 -12.73
CA ILE A 12 -0.33 -8.18 -11.63
C ILE A 12 -0.12 -9.11 -10.43
N ASP A 13 -0.01 -10.42 -10.64
CA ASP A 13 0.25 -11.39 -9.57
C ASP A 13 1.56 -11.08 -8.82
N GLN A 14 2.63 -10.77 -9.56
CA GLN A 14 3.91 -10.39 -8.98
C GLN A 14 3.82 -9.08 -8.17
N ILE A 15 3.09 -8.08 -8.67
CA ILE A 15 2.88 -6.80 -7.97
C ILE A 15 2.13 -7.01 -6.65
N VAL A 16 1.11 -7.88 -6.64
CA VAL A 16 0.35 -8.19 -5.42
C VAL A 16 1.25 -8.85 -4.38
N LYS A 17 1.98 -9.90 -4.77
CA LYS A 17 2.91 -10.62 -3.88
C LYS A 17 4.02 -9.73 -3.33
N GLU A 18 4.62 -8.89 -4.18
CA GLU A 18 5.62 -7.91 -3.74
C GLU A 18 5.01 -6.91 -2.75
N THR A 19 3.76 -6.47 -2.98
CA THR A 19 3.07 -5.52 -2.10
C THR A 19 2.84 -6.11 -0.71
N GLU A 20 2.35 -7.35 -0.65
CA GLU A 20 2.12 -8.11 0.59
C GLU A 20 3.43 -8.31 1.36
N ALA A 21 4.49 -8.81 0.69
CA ALA A 21 5.77 -9.07 1.33
C ALA A 21 6.44 -7.81 1.92
N ILE A 22 6.28 -6.65 1.25
CA ILE A 22 6.75 -5.38 1.79
C ILE A 22 5.93 -4.97 3.01
N GLY A 23 4.61 -5.17 2.98
CA GLY A 23 3.71 -4.87 4.10
C GLY A 23 4.05 -5.70 5.33
N GLU A 24 4.25 -7.01 5.16
CA GLU A 24 4.69 -7.93 6.22
C GLU A 24 6.01 -7.48 6.86
N GLY A 25 6.96 -6.98 6.06
CA GLY A 25 8.23 -6.47 6.55
C GLY A 25 8.11 -5.19 7.39
N MET A 26 7.10 -4.36 7.14
CA MET A 26 6.85 -3.12 7.89
C MET A 26 5.94 -3.31 9.10
N HIS A 27 5.11 -4.36 9.09
CA HIS A 27 4.09 -4.62 10.08
C HIS A 27 4.61 -4.58 11.54
N PRO A 28 5.79 -5.13 11.90
CA PRO A 28 6.29 -5.06 13.27
C PRO A 28 6.48 -3.62 13.79
N LYS A 29 6.95 -2.69 12.95
CA LYS A 29 7.11 -1.28 13.35
C LYS A 29 5.78 -0.54 13.38
N TYR A 30 4.87 -0.87 12.47
CA TYR A 30 3.49 -0.38 12.52
C TYR A 30 2.82 -0.75 13.85
N GLU A 31 2.93 -2.01 14.28
CA GLU A 31 2.35 -2.48 15.55
C GLU A 31 2.89 -1.71 16.75
N VAL A 32 4.18 -1.35 16.76
CA VAL A 32 4.75 -0.53 17.84
C VAL A 32 4.03 0.83 17.95
N ILE A 33 3.82 1.51 16.83
CA ILE A 33 3.13 2.81 16.82
C ILE A 33 1.65 2.63 17.17
N ARG A 34 0.97 1.66 16.56
CA ARG A 34 -0.46 1.37 16.78
C ARG A 34 -0.75 1.09 18.26
N ASN A 35 0.01 0.19 18.88
CA ASN A 35 -0.14 -0.14 20.29
C ASN A 35 0.14 1.07 21.19
N ALA A 36 1.15 1.90 20.88
CA ALA A 36 1.42 3.12 21.64
C ALA A 36 0.28 4.15 21.53
N ILE A 37 -0.38 4.26 20.37
CA ILE A 37 -1.57 5.11 20.22
C ILE A 37 -2.71 4.58 21.08
N ASP A 38 -3.00 3.28 20.99
CA ASP A 38 -4.14 2.63 21.65
C ASP A 38 -4.01 2.63 23.17
N GLU A 39 -2.79 2.45 23.68
CA GLU A 39 -2.47 2.54 25.11
C GLU A 39 -2.31 3.98 25.61
N GLY A 40 -2.33 4.97 24.71
CA GLY A 40 -2.10 6.38 25.07
C GLY A 40 -0.66 6.71 25.47
N LYS A 41 0.30 5.87 25.08
CA LYS A 41 1.73 5.94 25.43
C LYS A 41 2.62 6.49 24.33
N THR A 42 2.09 7.26 23.39
CA THR A 42 2.88 7.85 22.28
C THR A 42 4.01 8.75 22.77
N SER A 43 3.93 9.31 23.97
CA SER A 43 5.01 10.07 24.61
C SER A 43 6.17 9.21 25.14
N GLU A 44 5.99 7.89 25.23
CA GLU A 44 7.02 6.94 25.66
C GLU A 44 7.84 6.40 24.47
N LEU A 45 7.41 6.70 23.23
CA LEU A 45 8.18 6.35 22.04
C LEU A 45 9.43 7.23 21.99
N ASP A 46 10.60 6.60 22.03
CA ASP A 46 11.85 7.32 21.90
C ASP A 46 12.09 7.75 20.44
N ARG A 47 12.95 8.76 20.26
CA ARG A 47 13.31 9.28 18.94
C ARG A 47 13.88 8.21 18.01
N SER A 48 14.63 7.24 18.56
CA SER A 48 15.26 6.17 17.78
C SER A 48 14.20 5.26 17.15
N ILE A 49 13.16 4.89 17.90
CA ILE A 49 12.04 4.10 17.41
C ILE A 49 11.29 4.86 16.32
N LEU A 50 11.03 6.15 16.51
CA LEU A 50 10.37 6.98 15.51
C LEU A 50 11.20 7.08 14.22
N GLU A 51 12.51 7.32 14.34
CA GLU A 51 13.42 7.41 13.21
C GLU A 51 13.52 6.09 12.43
N GLU A 52 13.72 4.97 13.12
CA GLU A 52 13.73 3.64 12.50
C GLU A 52 12.40 3.32 11.79
N THR A 53 11.27 3.73 12.39
CA THR A 53 9.94 3.50 11.82
C THR A 53 9.75 4.32 10.56
N VAL A 54 10.07 5.62 10.59
CA VAL A 54 9.99 6.51 9.42
C VAL A 54 10.88 6.00 8.30
N GLN A 55 12.14 5.67 8.59
CA GLN A 55 13.07 5.14 7.58
C GLN A 55 12.51 3.87 6.92
N LEU A 56 12.02 2.91 7.72
CA LEU A 56 11.46 1.67 7.19
C LEU A 56 10.21 1.93 6.32
N PHE A 57 9.33 2.83 6.75
CA PHE A 57 8.11 3.17 6.01
C PHE A 57 8.42 3.93 4.73
N GLU A 58 9.38 4.85 4.73
CA GLU A 58 9.85 5.54 3.53
C GLU A 58 10.43 4.56 2.51
N GLU A 59 11.24 3.60 2.95
CA GLU A 59 11.81 2.56 2.09
C GLU A 59 10.72 1.66 1.47
N GLY A 60 9.75 1.23 2.27
CA GLY A 60 8.61 0.45 1.78
C GLY A 60 7.73 1.24 0.82
N THR A 61 7.40 2.48 1.17
CA THR A 61 6.58 3.38 0.34
C THR A 61 7.26 3.70 -0.99
N LYS A 62 8.59 3.84 -1.01
CA LYS A 62 9.37 3.98 -2.24
C LYS A 62 9.21 2.76 -3.17
N LYS A 63 9.17 1.55 -2.61
CA LYS A 63 8.91 0.32 -3.38
C LYS A 63 7.47 0.29 -3.90
N TYR A 64 6.47 0.71 -3.10
CA TYR A 64 5.09 0.85 -3.56
C TYR A 64 4.97 1.87 -4.71
N ARG A 65 5.61 3.04 -4.63
CA ARG A 65 5.66 4.00 -5.74
C ARG A 65 6.24 3.39 -7.02
N ALA A 66 7.28 2.57 -6.90
CA ALA A 66 7.86 1.86 -8.05
C ALA A 66 6.88 0.84 -8.65
N MET A 67 6.14 0.11 -7.82
CA MET A 67 5.08 -0.80 -8.28
C MET A 67 3.92 -0.04 -8.93
N LEU A 68 3.46 1.07 -8.35
CA LEU A 68 2.46 1.94 -8.97
C LEU A 68 2.88 2.36 -10.38
N LYS A 69 4.15 2.76 -10.55
CA LYS A 69 4.69 3.08 -11.88
C LYS A 69 4.64 1.88 -12.82
N LYS A 70 4.97 0.66 -12.36
CA LYS A 70 4.81 -0.57 -13.15
C LYS A 70 3.34 -0.72 -13.57
N VAL A 71 2.39 -0.66 -12.64
CA VAL A 71 0.94 -0.74 -12.88
C VAL A 71 0.50 0.22 -13.97
N SER A 72 0.83 1.51 -13.86
CA SER A 72 0.44 2.55 -14.82
C SER A 72 0.99 2.34 -16.24
N THR A 73 2.08 1.57 -16.38
CA THR A 73 2.69 1.25 -17.67
C THR A 73 2.21 -0.06 -18.28
N LEU A 74 1.51 -0.90 -17.51
CA LEU A 74 0.96 -2.15 -18.00
C LEU A 74 -0.13 -1.89 -19.04
N ARG A 75 -0.18 -2.76 -20.03
CA ARG A 75 -1.19 -2.72 -21.10
C ARG A 75 -2.22 -3.82 -20.85
N PRO A 76 -3.34 -3.53 -20.18
CA PRO A 76 -4.37 -4.53 -19.95
C PRO A 76 -5.08 -4.90 -21.27
N PRO A 77 -5.65 -6.11 -21.37
CA PRO A 77 -6.61 -6.46 -22.41
C PRO A 77 -7.81 -5.51 -22.38
N ALA A 78 -8.40 -5.18 -23.53
CA ALA A 78 -9.49 -4.21 -23.64
C ALA A 78 -10.65 -4.51 -22.67
N LYS A 79 -11.04 -5.79 -22.55
CA LYS A 79 -12.09 -6.25 -21.62
C LYS A 79 -11.78 -5.97 -20.14
N ALA A 80 -10.51 -5.89 -19.75
CA ALA A 80 -10.07 -5.68 -18.38
C ALA A 80 -9.70 -4.21 -18.08
N MET A 81 -9.72 -3.32 -19.08
CA MET A 81 -9.26 -1.93 -18.96
C MET A 81 -9.93 -1.18 -17.79
N GLY A 82 -11.26 -1.28 -17.67
CA GLY A 82 -11.99 -0.62 -16.58
C GLY A 82 -11.58 -1.12 -15.19
N ILE A 83 -11.38 -2.44 -15.05
CA ILE A 83 -10.96 -3.02 -13.77
C ILE A 83 -9.50 -2.63 -13.46
N HIS A 84 -8.64 -2.63 -14.47
CA HIS A 84 -7.25 -2.17 -14.33
C HIS A 84 -7.18 -0.71 -13.86
N LYS A 85 -8.03 0.19 -14.38
CA LYS A 85 -8.07 1.58 -13.91
C LYS A 85 -8.55 1.71 -12.47
N ASN A 86 -9.48 0.87 -12.05
CA ASN A 86 -9.88 0.81 -10.63
C ASN A 86 -8.74 0.30 -9.75
N PHE A 87 -8.00 -0.72 -10.19
CA PHE A 87 -6.82 -1.23 -9.50
C PHE A 87 -5.73 -0.16 -9.37
N GLU A 88 -5.39 0.53 -10.46
CA GLU A 88 -4.42 1.64 -10.47
C GLU A 88 -4.83 2.76 -9.51
N LYS A 89 -6.11 3.17 -9.52
CA LYS A 89 -6.63 4.21 -8.62
C LYS A 89 -6.56 3.78 -7.15
N ALA A 90 -6.92 2.54 -6.84
CA ALA A 90 -6.83 2.00 -5.50
C ALA A 90 -5.37 1.94 -5.03
N TYR A 91 -4.45 1.50 -5.90
CA TYR A 91 -3.03 1.46 -5.59
C TYR A 91 -2.44 2.87 -5.35
N LEU A 92 -2.83 3.86 -6.14
CA LEU A 92 -2.48 5.26 -5.91
C LEU A 92 -2.96 5.74 -4.54
N SER A 93 -4.20 5.38 -4.16
CA SER A 93 -4.79 5.76 -2.88
C SER A 93 -4.07 5.08 -1.71
N TYR A 94 -3.67 3.82 -1.87
CA TYR A 94 -2.87 3.07 -0.92
C TYR A 94 -1.52 3.75 -0.67
N VAL A 95 -0.77 4.07 -1.73
CA VAL A 95 0.51 4.79 -1.64
C VAL A 95 0.35 6.14 -0.93
N ALA A 96 -0.70 6.90 -1.27
CA ALA A 96 -0.97 8.17 -0.61
C ALA A 96 -1.28 8.01 0.89
N GLY A 97 -1.95 6.92 1.28
CA GLY A 97 -2.16 6.57 2.69
C GLY A 97 -0.85 6.24 3.41
N CYS A 98 0.07 5.50 2.79
CA CYS A 98 1.39 5.25 3.38
C CYS A 98 2.19 6.55 3.58
N GLU A 99 2.10 7.49 2.63
CA GLU A 99 2.76 8.79 2.73
C GLU A 99 2.19 9.66 3.86
N GLU A 100 0.87 9.65 4.03
CA GLU A 100 0.19 10.32 5.15
C GLU A 100 0.55 9.68 6.50
N MET A 101 0.70 8.35 6.54
CA MET A 101 1.15 7.63 7.74
C MET A 101 2.57 8.04 8.14
N ILE A 102 3.49 8.17 7.18
CA ILE A 102 4.83 8.70 7.45
C ILE A 102 4.75 10.13 8.00
N GLN A 103 3.90 10.98 7.40
CA GLN A 103 3.73 12.38 7.85
C GLN A 103 3.14 12.48 9.26
N SER A 104 2.44 11.46 9.74
CA SER A 104 1.92 11.42 11.11
C SER A 104 2.99 11.17 12.18
N ILE A 105 4.23 10.87 11.79
CA ILE A 105 5.33 10.56 12.70
C ILE A 105 6.40 11.66 12.59
N ASP A 106 6.47 12.53 13.60
CA ASP A 106 7.48 13.58 13.70
C ASP A 106 8.51 13.23 14.79
N LEU A 107 9.80 13.46 14.51
CA LEU A 107 10.88 13.07 15.41
C LEU A 107 10.99 13.95 16.67
N GLU A 108 10.39 15.14 16.66
CA GLU A 108 10.43 16.10 17.76
C GLU A 108 9.08 16.19 18.49
N SER A 109 7.97 16.25 17.74
CA SER A 109 6.61 16.34 18.29
C SER A 109 5.92 14.99 18.50
N GLY A 110 6.53 13.88 18.07
CA GLY A 110 6.00 12.54 18.24
C GLY A 110 4.93 12.19 17.22
N VAL A 111 3.97 11.36 17.62
CA VAL A 111 2.93 10.80 16.71
C VAL A 111 1.65 11.64 16.74
N ASP A 112 1.24 12.14 15.57
CA ASP A 112 -0.09 12.69 15.32
C ASP A 112 -1.10 11.53 15.17
N LYS A 113 -1.84 11.29 16.25
CA LYS A 113 -2.80 10.17 16.34
C LYS A 113 -3.92 10.28 15.30
N ASP A 114 -4.42 11.47 15.05
CA ASP A 114 -5.57 11.66 14.16
C ASP A 114 -5.16 11.45 12.70
N LEU A 115 -3.99 11.97 12.32
CA LEU A 115 -3.43 11.71 10.99
C LEU A 115 -3.06 10.23 10.81
N PHE A 116 -2.46 9.59 11.82
CA PHE A 116 -2.12 8.17 11.76
C PHE A 116 -3.39 7.32 11.54
N ASN A 117 -4.42 7.51 12.37
CA ASN A 117 -5.70 6.79 12.25
C ASN A 117 -6.38 7.03 10.88
N THR A 118 -6.36 8.27 10.40
CA THR A 118 -6.94 8.61 9.09
C THR A 118 -6.19 7.94 7.94
N SER A 119 -4.85 7.93 8.02
CA SER A 119 -3.98 7.31 7.02
C SER A 119 -4.12 5.78 6.97
N GLU A 120 -4.32 5.15 8.14
CA GLU A 120 -4.60 3.72 8.29
C GLU A 120 -5.94 3.36 7.64
N ALA A 121 -7.02 4.04 8.01
CA ALA A 121 -8.35 3.81 7.42
C ALA A 121 -8.36 3.98 5.89
N LYS A 122 -7.56 4.91 5.37
CA LYS A 122 -7.37 5.10 3.93
C LYS A 122 -6.63 3.93 3.28
N GLN A 123 -5.59 3.40 3.92
CA GLN A 123 -4.86 2.22 3.45
C GLN A 123 -5.75 0.98 3.46
N ASP A 124 -6.57 0.79 4.50
CA ASP A 124 -7.54 -0.31 4.60
C ASP A 124 -8.56 -0.27 3.46
N GLN A 125 -9.19 0.90 3.28
CA GLN A 125 -10.17 1.09 2.20
C GLN A 125 -9.53 0.86 0.81
N ALA A 126 -8.30 1.32 0.61
CA ALA A 126 -7.59 1.09 -0.64
C ALA A 126 -7.25 -0.39 -0.84
N THR A 127 -6.90 -1.11 0.22
CA THR A 127 -6.61 -2.55 0.22
C THR A 127 -7.85 -3.37 -0.14
N ASP A 128 -9.02 -3.01 0.39
CA ASP A 128 -10.30 -3.62 0.02
C ASP A 128 -10.60 -3.42 -1.48
N GLN A 129 -10.37 -2.21 -1.99
CA GLN A 129 -10.58 -1.89 -3.40
C GLN A 129 -9.60 -2.63 -4.31
N LEU A 130 -8.33 -2.76 -3.90
CA LEU A 130 -7.33 -3.57 -4.59
C LEU A 130 -7.77 -5.02 -4.67
N THR A 131 -8.16 -5.60 -3.53
CA THR A 131 -8.65 -6.99 -3.43
C THR A 131 -9.84 -7.22 -4.35
N ALA A 132 -10.83 -6.33 -4.31
CA ALA A 132 -12.00 -6.41 -5.19
C ALA A 132 -11.64 -6.32 -6.69
N ALA A 133 -10.68 -5.45 -7.05
CA ALA A 133 -10.22 -5.33 -8.43
C ALA A 133 -9.46 -6.57 -8.89
N ILE A 134 -8.60 -7.16 -8.04
CA ILE A 134 -7.87 -8.40 -8.31
C ILE A 134 -8.85 -9.54 -8.55
N GLN A 135 -9.83 -9.74 -7.66
CA GLN A 135 -10.84 -10.79 -7.81
C GLN A 135 -11.61 -10.67 -9.13
N LYS A 136 -12.03 -9.44 -9.48
CA LYS A 136 -12.72 -9.17 -10.76
C LYS A 136 -11.82 -9.44 -11.96
N MET A 137 -10.55 -9.02 -11.93
CA MET A 137 -9.59 -9.29 -13.00
C MET A 137 -9.36 -10.80 -13.18
N THR A 138 -9.10 -11.52 -12.09
CA THR A 138 -8.90 -12.97 -12.08
C THR A 138 -10.12 -13.69 -12.66
N ASN A 139 -11.33 -13.36 -12.21
CA ASN A 139 -12.55 -13.95 -12.75
C ASN A 139 -12.70 -13.67 -14.25
N LEU A 140 -12.40 -12.46 -14.73
CA LEU A 140 -12.56 -12.09 -16.14
C LEU A 140 -11.50 -12.71 -17.07
N LEU A 141 -10.27 -12.89 -16.57
CA LEU A 141 -9.12 -13.29 -17.37
C LEU A 141 -8.79 -14.78 -17.27
N LEU A 142 -9.13 -15.43 -16.16
CA LEU A 142 -8.71 -16.79 -15.85
C LEU A 142 -9.86 -17.80 -15.73
N LYS A 143 -11.09 -17.38 -15.48
CA LYS A 143 -12.24 -18.30 -15.59
C LYS A 143 -12.63 -18.45 -17.06
N LYS A 144 -12.71 -19.71 -17.50
CA LYS A 144 -13.30 -20.12 -18.78
C LYS A 144 -14.81 -20.05 -18.70
#